data_AF-A0A7Y2ETK6-F1
#
_entry.id   AF-A0A7Y2ETK6-F1
#
_cell.length_a   1.000
_cell.length_b   1.000
_cell.length_c   1.000
_cell.angle_alpha   90.00
_cell.angle_beta   90.00
_cell.angle_gamma   90.00
#
_symmetry.space_group_name_H-M   'P 1'
#
loop_
_entity.id
_entity.type
_entity.pdbx_description
1 polymer ?
#
loop_
_entity_poly.entity_id
_entity_poly.type
_entity_poly.pdbx_seq_one_letter_code
_entity_poly.pdbx_strand_id
1 'polypeptide(L)'
;MSFDNIQLTTKTTLQLVKAELEKSYPDTEFDIQLDIPRTPFNPSYGLVSLVIKWDSGPIRATVEKMLSKYQSLDWNPATGLLEEIAHMEINPSGQLISVNYGVDYVLCDGPL
;
A
#
# COMPACT_ATOMS: atom_id res chain seq x y z
N MET A 1 -7.08 -8.70 -24.34
CA MET A 1 -6.48 -7.36 -24.39
C MET A 1 -5.34 -7.35 -23.39
N SER A 2 -4.13 -6.98 -23.79
CA SER A 2 -3.00 -6.80 -22.87
C SER A 2 -3.04 -5.36 -22.38
N PHE A 3 -3.08 -5.16 -21.07
CA PHE A 3 -2.87 -3.83 -20.48
C PHE A 3 -1.39 -3.62 -20.27
N ASP A 4 -0.94 -2.38 -20.35
CA ASP A 4 0.42 -2.05 -19.91
C ASP A 4 0.47 -2.26 -18.39
N ASN A 5 1.42 -3.09 -17.94
CA ASN A 5 1.65 -3.34 -16.52
C ASN A 5 2.79 -2.44 -16.04
N ILE A 6 2.50 -1.62 -15.03
CA ILE A 6 3.45 -0.75 -14.37
C ILE A 6 3.70 -1.31 -12.97
N GLN A 7 4.92 -1.82 -12.76
CA GLN A 7 5.41 -2.15 -11.43
C GLN A 7 6.01 -0.90 -10.79
N LEU A 8 5.41 -0.44 -9.70
CA LEU A 8 5.98 0.61 -8.87
C LEU A 8 6.96 0.01 -7.86
N THR A 9 8.04 0.75 -7.60
CA THR A 9 9.00 0.37 -6.57
C THR A 9 8.44 0.68 -5.18
N THR A 10 8.93 -0.03 -4.16
CA THR A 10 8.61 0.25 -2.75
C THR A 10 8.83 1.72 -2.39
N LYS A 11 9.92 2.32 -2.90
CA LYS A 11 10.24 3.74 -2.69
C LYS A 11 9.20 4.66 -3.32
N THR A 12 8.75 4.34 -4.53
CA THR A 12 7.72 5.11 -5.23
C THR A 12 6.39 5.00 -4.49
N THR A 13 5.96 3.81 -4.10
CA THR A 13 4.74 3.62 -3.32
C THR A 13 4.78 4.40 -2.00
N LEU A 14 5.90 4.34 -1.28
CA LEU A 14 6.09 5.13 -0.06
C LEU A 14 5.90 6.64 -0.29
N GLN A 15 6.43 7.17 -1.40
CA GLN A 15 6.28 8.59 -1.74
C GLN A 15 4.82 8.95 -2.05
N LEU A 16 4.08 8.07 -2.74
CA LEU A 16 2.67 8.27 -3.03
C LEU A 16 1.83 8.27 -1.75
N VAL A 17 2.05 7.29 -0.87
CA VAL A 17 1.35 7.20 0.42
C VAL A 17 1.61 8.44 1.27
N LYS A 18 2.88 8.88 1.37
CA LYS A 18 3.25 10.11 2.09
C LYS A 18 2.52 11.33 1.54
N ALA A 19 2.56 11.54 0.23
CA ALA A 19 1.92 12.67 -0.41
C ALA A 19 0.39 12.67 -0.21
N GLU A 20 -0.24 11.50 -0.21
CA GLU A 20 -1.69 11.41 0.03
C GLU A 20 -2.07 11.68 1.49
N LEU A 21 -1.29 11.19 2.45
CA LEU A 21 -1.49 11.47 3.87
C LEU A 21 -1.30 12.96 4.18
N GLU A 22 -0.21 13.55 3.70
CA GLU A 22 0.07 14.99 3.87
C GLU A 22 -1.02 15.87 3.24
N LYS A 23 -1.53 15.47 2.06
CA LYS A 23 -2.61 16.19 1.39
C LYS A 23 -3.94 16.09 2.13
N SER A 24 -4.26 14.91 2.67
CA SER A 24 -5.58 14.63 3.26
C SER A 24 -5.65 15.06 4.73
N TYR A 25 -4.54 14.98 5.46
CA TYR A 25 -4.44 15.23 6.90
C TYR A 25 -3.18 16.08 7.20
N PRO A 26 -3.12 17.33 6.74
CA PRO A 26 -1.93 18.17 6.86
C PRO A 26 -1.53 18.49 8.31
N ASP A 27 -2.48 18.39 9.25
CA ASP A 27 -2.27 18.67 10.67
C ASP A 27 -1.96 17.40 11.49
N THR A 28 -1.82 16.24 10.85
CA THR A 28 -1.50 14.96 11.51
C THR A 28 -0.05 14.56 11.25
N GLU A 29 0.68 14.26 12.31
CA GLU A 29 2.03 13.71 12.22
C GLU A 29 1.96 12.18 12.07
N PHE A 30 2.38 11.68 10.92
CA PHE A 30 2.47 10.25 10.64
C PHE A 30 3.92 9.77 10.71
N ASP A 31 4.20 8.77 11.54
CA ASP A 31 5.43 7.98 11.47
C ASP A 31 5.22 6.83 10.47
N ILE A 32 6.03 6.81 9.41
CA ILE A 32 5.87 5.88 8.29
C ILE A 32 7.18 5.11 8.11
N GLN A 33 7.10 3.79 8.30
CA GLN A 33 8.23 2.89 8.29
C GLN A 33 8.00 1.74 7.30
N LEU A 34 9.06 1.34 6.59
CA LEU A 34 9.05 0.10 5.83
C LEU A 34 9.49 -1.04 6.73
N ASP A 35 8.61 -2.01 6.92
CA ASP A 35 8.96 -3.29 7.52
C ASP A 35 9.40 -4.23 6.41
N ILE A 36 10.72 -4.31 6.24
CA ILE A 36 11.37 -5.21 5.29
C ILE A 36 11.94 -6.37 6.10
N PRO A 37 11.50 -7.62 5.87
CA PRO A 37 12.01 -8.78 6.59
C PRO A 37 13.53 -8.87 6.44
N ARG A 38 14.25 -8.84 7.57
CA ARG A 38 15.73 -8.78 7.63
C ARG A 38 16.40 -10.11 7.30
N THR A 39 15.65 -11.19 7.17
CA THR A 39 16.17 -12.55 6.99
C THR A 39 16.00 -13.03 5.55
N PRO A 40 16.99 -13.74 4.98
CA PRO A 40 16.85 -14.43 3.71
C PRO A 40 16.05 -15.72 3.95
N PHE A 41 14.85 -15.61 4.50
CA PHE A 41 14.02 -16.78 4.76
C PHE A 41 12.93 -16.83 3.70
N ASN A 42 13.27 -17.57 2.64
CA ASN A 42 12.40 -17.97 1.55
C ASN A 42 11.82 -16.81 0.72
N PRO A 43 12.30 -16.58 -0.52
CA PRO A 43 11.74 -15.55 -1.41
C PRO A 43 10.24 -15.73 -1.73
N SER A 44 9.64 -16.86 -1.33
CA SER A 44 8.18 -17.07 -1.39
C SER A 44 7.37 -16.42 -0.25
N TYR A 45 7.99 -15.87 0.82
CA TYR A 45 7.26 -15.36 2.00
C TYR A 45 7.80 -14.03 2.57
N GLY A 46 8.77 -13.38 1.91
CA GLY A 46 9.26 -12.08 2.34
C GLY A 46 8.30 -10.96 1.93
N LEU A 47 7.33 -10.64 2.79
CA LEU A 47 6.37 -9.56 2.55
C LEU A 47 6.97 -8.20 2.93
N VAL A 48 6.90 -7.22 2.04
CA VAL A 48 7.25 -5.82 2.29
C VAL A 48 6.02 -5.09 2.79
N SER A 49 6.03 -4.70 4.06
CA SER A 49 4.90 -3.98 4.67
C SER A 49 5.23 -2.51 4.89
N LEU A 50 4.23 -1.65 4.75
CA LEU A 50 4.29 -0.24 5.13
C LEU A 50 3.55 -0.06 6.45
N VAL A 51 4.26 0.30 7.51
CA VAL A 51 3.69 0.55 8.85
C VAL A 51 3.52 2.04 9.04
N ILE A 52 2.33 2.46 9.45
CA ILE A 52 1.95 3.87 9.58
C ILE A 52 1.36 4.06 10.97
N LYS A 53 1.95 4.97 11.75
CA LYS A 53 1.56 5.24 13.13
C LYS A 53 1.28 6.72 13.35
N TRP A 54 0.25 7.03 14.12
CA TRP A 54 -0.05 8.40 14.53
C TRP A 54 -0.88 8.43 15.82
N ASP A 55 -0.70 9.47 16.64
CA ASP A 55 -1.31 9.55 17.97
C ASP A 55 -2.61 10.37 18.01
N SER A 56 -2.81 11.29 17.05
CA SER A 56 -3.97 12.18 17.00
C SER A 56 -4.37 12.50 15.56
N GLY A 57 -5.66 12.79 15.32
CA GLY A 57 -6.17 13.10 13.98
C GLY A 57 -7.25 12.11 13.51
N PRO A 58 -7.21 11.63 12.26
CA PRO A 58 -8.24 10.76 11.71
C PRO A 58 -8.29 9.41 12.42
N ILE A 59 -9.48 8.81 12.48
CA ILE A 59 -9.63 7.43 12.96
C ILE A 59 -8.96 6.45 12.00
N ARG A 60 -8.41 5.37 12.55
CA ARG A 60 -7.67 4.31 11.87
C ARG A 60 -8.41 3.77 10.65
N ALA A 61 -9.68 3.45 10.80
CA ALA A 61 -10.50 2.86 9.74
C ALA A 61 -10.59 3.77 8.48
N THR A 62 -10.55 5.08 8.66
CA THR A 62 -10.60 6.02 7.53
C THR A 62 -9.29 6.01 6.75
N VAL A 63 -8.16 5.97 7.46
CA VAL A 63 -6.82 5.92 6.85
C VAL A 63 -6.58 4.56 6.18
N GLU A 64 -6.95 3.46 6.84
CA GLU A 64 -6.87 2.09 6.27
C GLU A 64 -7.63 1.99 4.94
N LYS A 65 -8.87 2.47 4.91
CA LYS A 65 -9.70 2.47 3.70
C LYS A 65 -9.09 3.31 2.57
N MET A 66 -8.47 4.45 2.90
CA MET A 66 -7.82 5.30 1.92
C MET A 66 -6.58 4.63 1.33
N LEU A 67 -5.80 3.97 2.17
CA LEU A 67 -4.51 3.40 1.78
C LEU A 67 -4.60 1.97 1.23
N SER A 68 -5.74 1.29 1.34
CA SER A 68 -5.95 -0.05 0.79
C SER A 68 -5.71 -0.13 -0.73
N LYS A 69 -5.78 0.99 -1.46
CA LYS A 69 -5.46 1.04 -2.89
C LYS A 69 -3.96 0.91 -3.21
N TYR A 70 -3.08 1.02 -2.21
CA TYR A 70 -1.64 0.90 -2.37
C TYR A 70 -1.08 -0.47 -2.03
N GLN A 71 -1.94 -1.40 -1.58
CA GLN A 71 -1.53 -2.75 -1.21
C GLN A 71 -1.55 -3.67 -2.45
N SER A 72 -0.57 -4.56 -2.56
CA SER A 72 -0.48 -5.50 -3.68
C SER A 72 -0.97 -6.89 -3.35
N LEU A 73 -1.26 -7.20 -2.09
CA LEU A 73 -1.82 -8.50 -1.69
C LEU A 73 -3.15 -8.34 -0.97
N ASP A 74 -4.09 -9.24 -1.24
CA ASP A 74 -5.27 -9.48 -0.41
C ASP A 74 -5.19 -10.86 0.24
N TRP A 75 -5.78 -11.00 1.42
CA TRP A 75 -5.98 -12.31 2.00
C TRP A 75 -7.35 -12.86 1.59
N ASN A 76 -7.37 -13.97 0.84
CA ASN A 76 -8.60 -14.64 0.48
C ASN A 76 -9.01 -15.64 1.60
N PRO A 77 -10.08 -15.37 2.37
CA PRO A 77 -10.49 -16.23 3.49
C PRO A 77 -11.05 -17.59 3.03
N ALA A 78 -11.52 -17.70 1.78
CA ALA A 78 -12.08 -18.94 1.26
C ALA A 78 -11.01 -19.95 0.87
N THR A 79 -9.86 -19.48 0.38
CA THR A 79 -8.73 -20.33 -0.04
C THR A 79 -7.61 -20.38 1.00
N GLY A 80 -7.57 -19.40 1.92
CA GLY A 80 -6.48 -19.20 2.86
C GLY A 80 -5.18 -18.71 2.21
N LEU A 81 -5.23 -18.26 0.95
CA LEU A 81 -4.07 -17.83 0.18
C LEU A 81 -3.98 -16.30 0.10
N LEU A 82 -2.77 -15.82 -0.18
CA LEU A 82 -2.52 -14.45 -0.57
C LEU A 82 -2.69 -14.33 -2.09
N GLU A 83 -3.48 -13.36 -2.52
CA GLU A 83 -3.75 -13.10 -3.93
C GLU A 83 -3.16 -11.75 -4.32
N GLU A 84 -2.45 -11.69 -5.44
CA GLU A 84 -1.94 -10.45 -5.99
C GLU A 84 -3.10 -9.58 -6.49
N ILE A 85 -3.10 -8.32 -6.06
CA ILE A 85 -4.03 -7.29 -6.51
C ILE A 85 -3.31 -6.39 -7.51
N ALA A 86 -3.75 -6.46 -8.75
CA ALA A 86 -3.44 -5.46 -9.75
C ALA A 86 -4.52 -4.37 -9.74
N HIS A 87 -4.11 -3.12 -9.56
CA HIS A 87 -5.03 -1.97 -9.59
C HIS A 87 -5.16 -1.45 -11.01
N MET A 88 -6.38 -1.13 -11.44
CA MET A 88 -6.61 -0.57 -12.76
C MET A 88 -6.71 0.95 -12.68
N GLU A 89 -5.87 1.67 -13.43
CA GLU A 89 -5.82 3.12 -13.43
C GLU A 89 -5.83 3.69 -14.85
N ILE A 90 -6.26 4.95 -14.99
CA ILE A 90 -6.17 5.68 -16.26
C ILE A 90 -4.98 6.62 -16.17
N ASN A 91 -3.99 6.43 -17.04
CA ASN A 91 -2.81 7.29 -17.09
C ASN A 91 -3.14 8.68 -17.71
N PRO A 92 -2.22 9.65 -17.65
CA PRO A 92 -2.44 10.99 -18.21
C PRO A 92 -2.73 11.03 -19.73
N SER A 93 -2.36 10.00 -20.49
CA SER A 93 -2.69 9.86 -21.91
C SER A 93 -4.06 9.22 -22.17
N GLY A 94 -4.83 8.91 -21.12
CA GLY A 94 -6.17 8.32 -21.23
C GLY A 94 -6.19 6.81 -21.45
N GLN A 95 -5.07 6.12 -21.24
CA GLN A 95 -4.96 4.67 -21.40
C GLN A 95 -5.22 3.95 -20.08
N LEU A 96 -5.94 2.84 -20.14
CA LEU A 96 -6.15 1.93 -19.02
C LEU A 96 -4.88 1.09 -18.79
N ILE A 97 -4.29 1.22 -17.61
CA ILE A 97 -3.07 0.53 -17.18
C ILE A 97 -3.33 -0.31 -15.94
N SER A 98 -2.50 -1.33 -15.75
CA SER A 98 -2.44 -2.15 -14.54
C SER A 98 -1.28 -1.67 -13.68
N VAL A 99 -1.52 -1.36 -12.41
CA VAL A 99 -0.52 -0.88 -11.46
C VAL A 99 -0.33 -1.91 -10.35
N ASN A 100 0.91 -2.35 -10.19
CA ASN A 100 1.34 -3.21 -9.10
C ASN A 100 2.22 -2.38 -8.16
N TYR A 101 1.81 -2.23 -6.91
CA TYR A 101 2.55 -1.44 -5.92
C TYR A 101 3.71 -2.24 -5.33
N GLY A 102 4.79 -1.57 -4.94
CA GLY A 102 5.97 -2.23 -4.37
C GLY A 102 5.86 -2.55 -2.88
N VAL A 103 4.64 -2.60 -2.32
CA VAL A 103 4.34 -2.99 -0.94
C VAL A 103 3.20 -3.98 -0.95
N ASP A 104 3.30 -5.01 -0.12
CA ASP A 104 2.30 -6.07 -0.02
C ASP A 104 1.14 -5.63 0.87
N TYR A 105 1.47 -5.01 2.01
CA TYR A 105 0.50 -4.58 3.03
C TYR A 105 0.75 -3.15 3.48
N VAL A 106 -0.35 -2.47 3.84
CA VAL A 106 -0.32 -1.24 4.61
C VAL A 106 -0.96 -1.50 5.96
N LEU A 107 -0.19 -1.31 7.03
CA LEU A 107 -0.60 -1.55 8.41
C LEU A 107 -0.71 -0.21 9.13
N CYS A 108 -1.89 0.06 9.71
CA CYS A 108 -2.17 1.31 10.39
C CYS A 108 -2.31 1.12 11.90
N ASP A 109 -1.72 2.04 12.67
CA ASP A 109 -1.82 2.12 14.12
C ASP A 109 -2.16 3.56 14.51
N GLY A 110 -3.41 3.79 14.93
CA GLY A 110 -3.91 5.12 15.21
C GLY A 110 -5.22 5.11 16.00
N PRO A 111 -5.84 6.28 16.23
CA PRO A 111 -7.05 6.41 17.03
C PRO A 111 -8.20 5.54 16.51
N LEU A 112 -8.99 4.95 17.42
CA LEU A 112 -10.16 4.13 17.08
C LEU A 112 -11.42 4.98 16.84
#